data_AF-O51996-F1
#
_entry.id   AF-O51996-F1
#
_cell.length_a   1.000
_cell.length_b   1.000
_cell.length_c   1.000
_cell.angle_alpha   90.00
_cell.angle_beta   90.00
_cell.angle_gamma   90.00
#
_symmetry.space_group_name_H-M   'P 1'
#
loop_
_entity.id
_entity.type
_entity.pdbx_description
1 polymer ?
#
loop_
_entity_poly.entity_id
_entity_poly.type
_entity_poly.pdbx_seq_one_letter_code
_entity_poly.pdbx_strand_id
1 'polypeptide(L)'
;MLTADLARSRTRDGTVTPLFIDTDEPQYRETAAELIQLFEDHLGESKGELEETIDELTIADTDYKLIQGLAKLLKDECEFETVAAADPREIRQQLFEKANESYPIVRQPTLGEDAHWLDVYTAVADRLGISLEQCHQGMYADLEDNKQLVQFGDRVADDYDRGDVSVATTRLTGDSEQTYAEDTITVEWLLTRYNLALAQAVLYDATQMRIRVWDHFGTAFSYVKLFGLMHRIYPIDTDGNRVSTTDAADGYEAVLDGPASLFSQSRKYGIRLSNFLPALPLCDRWEMHAEILNDEDSQRGETLSFGLDHTEGLSSHYTAQSDFDSDVERTLAQKWNRANTDWDLVREDDVLDLGAEVMIPDFALEHPDGRRAILEIVGFWTPEYLEKKLAKLRDADVDHLLVAVSERLDCSADDFEGASDRLLWFKSGIHVYDVVEVAEDHAIRSMPQ
;
A
#
# COMPACT_ATOMS: atom_id res chain seq x y z
N MET A 1 3.08 -7.84 2.28
CA MET A 1 1.88 -8.72 2.12
C MET A 1 2.31 -10.07 1.55
N LEU A 2 1.50 -11.13 1.75
CA LEU A 2 1.83 -12.46 1.20
C LEU A 2 1.60 -12.52 -0.30
N THR A 3 2.44 -13.27 -1.01
CA THR A 3 2.23 -13.62 -2.41
C THR A 3 1.24 -14.78 -2.54
N ALA A 4 0.63 -14.95 -3.71
CA ALA A 4 -0.44 -15.95 -3.93
C ALA A 4 0.03 -17.40 -3.69
N ASP A 5 1.30 -17.70 -3.92
CA ASP A 5 1.94 -19.00 -3.68
C ASP A 5 2.08 -19.35 -2.19
N LEU A 6 2.27 -18.32 -1.35
CA LEU A 6 2.33 -18.44 0.12
C LEU A 6 0.95 -18.36 0.78
N ALA A 7 -0.08 -17.98 0.02
CA ALA A 7 -1.44 -17.96 0.52
C ALA A 7 -1.91 -19.36 0.93
N ARG A 8 -2.59 -19.43 2.07
CA ARG A 8 -3.23 -20.65 2.59
C ARG A 8 -4.71 -20.37 2.76
N SER A 9 -5.51 -20.95 1.88
CA SER A 9 -6.97 -20.87 1.95
C SER A 9 -7.59 -22.22 1.59
N ARG A 10 -8.86 -22.38 1.97
CA ARG A 10 -9.69 -23.52 1.61
C ARG A 10 -10.92 -23.02 0.89
N THR A 11 -11.22 -23.63 -0.24
CA THR A 11 -12.48 -23.40 -0.97
C THR A 11 -13.43 -24.55 -0.71
N ARG A 12 -14.66 -24.25 -0.29
CA ARG A 12 -15.72 -25.23 -0.07
C ARG A 12 -17.09 -24.59 -0.30
N ASP A 13 -17.97 -25.30 -1.02
CA ASP A 13 -19.37 -24.91 -1.22
C ASP A 13 -19.55 -23.48 -1.78
N GLY A 14 -18.60 -23.02 -2.62
CA GLY A 14 -18.61 -21.68 -3.21
C GLY A 14 -18.01 -20.57 -2.33
N THR A 15 -17.51 -20.90 -1.14
CA THR A 15 -16.86 -19.97 -0.21
C THR A 15 -15.36 -20.23 -0.14
N VAL A 16 -14.56 -19.17 -0.12
CA VAL A 16 -13.12 -19.23 0.17
C VAL A 16 -12.86 -18.72 1.59
N THR A 17 -12.08 -19.48 2.37
CA THR A 17 -11.74 -19.14 3.76
C THR A 17 -10.24 -19.24 3.96
N PRO A 18 -9.57 -18.17 4.40
CA PRO A 18 -8.17 -18.22 4.83
C PRO A 18 -7.96 -19.25 5.94
N LEU A 19 -6.81 -19.92 5.95
CA LEU A 19 -6.43 -20.83 7.03
C LEU A 19 -5.67 -20.06 8.10
N PHE A 20 -6.39 -19.29 8.92
CA PHE A 20 -5.82 -18.57 10.04
C PHE A 20 -5.14 -19.50 11.04
N ILE A 21 -4.11 -18.97 11.69
CA ILE A 21 -3.42 -19.61 12.80
C ILE A 21 -3.91 -19.04 14.13
N ASP A 22 -3.86 -19.86 15.16
CA ASP A 22 -4.05 -19.40 16.55
C ASP A 22 -2.77 -18.71 17.02
N THR A 23 -2.85 -17.41 17.34
CA THR A 23 -1.70 -16.59 17.76
C THR A 23 -1.15 -16.97 19.13
N ASP A 24 -1.91 -17.72 19.92
CA ASP A 24 -1.51 -18.20 21.24
C ASP A 24 -0.88 -19.60 21.20
N GLU A 25 -0.92 -20.29 20.05
CA GLU A 25 -0.33 -21.62 19.88
C GLU A 25 1.20 -21.55 20.07
N PRO A 26 1.77 -22.30 21.05
CA PRO A 26 3.18 -22.22 21.40
C PRO A 26 4.13 -22.49 20.22
N GLN A 27 3.76 -23.44 19.34
CA GLN A 27 4.57 -23.79 18.18
C GLN A 27 4.77 -22.58 17.26
N TYR A 28 3.70 -21.85 16.93
CA TYR A 28 3.80 -20.70 16.03
C TYR A 28 4.55 -19.53 16.67
N ARG A 29 4.38 -19.34 17.98
CA ARG A 29 5.13 -18.32 18.74
C ARG A 29 6.63 -18.62 18.78
N GLU A 30 7.01 -19.88 18.92
CA GLU A 30 8.40 -20.33 18.88
C GLU A 30 9.00 -20.10 17.49
N THR A 31 8.33 -20.56 16.42
CA THR A 31 8.77 -20.33 15.04
C THR A 31 8.91 -18.84 14.71
N ALA A 32 7.96 -18.01 15.13
CA ALA A 32 8.03 -16.56 14.93
C ALA A 32 9.18 -15.92 15.70
N ALA A 33 9.44 -16.35 16.94
CA ALA A 33 10.56 -15.84 17.73
C ALA A 33 11.92 -16.24 17.11
N GLU A 34 12.03 -17.49 16.64
CA GLU A 34 13.23 -17.99 15.95
C GLU A 34 13.49 -17.21 14.66
N LEU A 35 12.45 -16.95 13.85
CA LEU A 35 12.56 -16.13 12.64
C LEU A 35 12.96 -14.69 12.96
N ILE A 36 12.36 -14.05 13.97
CA ILE A 36 12.75 -12.68 14.34
C ILE A 36 14.22 -12.65 14.76
N GLN A 37 14.66 -13.59 15.62
CA GLN A 37 16.06 -13.67 16.04
C GLN A 37 17.01 -13.91 14.86
N LEU A 38 16.63 -14.77 13.91
CA LEU A 38 17.40 -15.02 12.70
C LEU A 38 17.64 -13.73 11.91
N PHE A 39 16.62 -12.89 11.71
CA PHE A 39 16.78 -11.61 11.02
C PHE A 39 17.65 -10.62 11.82
N GLU A 40 17.49 -10.58 13.14
CA GLU A 40 18.33 -9.75 14.03
C GLU A 40 19.81 -10.15 13.96
N ASP A 41 20.10 -11.45 13.90
CA ASP A 41 21.46 -12.00 13.84
C ASP A 41 22.13 -11.78 12.47
N HIS A 42 21.33 -11.54 11.41
CA HIS A 42 21.82 -11.28 10.04
C HIS A 42 21.93 -9.78 9.70
N LEU A 43 21.78 -8.87 10.68
CA LEU A 43 22.05 -7.45 10.46
C LEU A 43 23.51 -7.26 10.02
N GLY A 44 23.71 -6.67 8.85
CA GLY A 44 25.02 -6.49 8.20
C GLY A 44 25.44 -7.64 7.27
N GLU A 45 24.75 -8.78 7.30
CA GLU A 45 25.03 -9.93 6.43
C GLU A 45 24.33 -9.79 5.07
N SER A 46 24.69 -10.65 4.12
CA SER A 46 24.12 -10.60 2.77
C SER A 46 22.68 -11.14 2.71
N LYS A 47 21.88 -10.59 1.79
CA LYS A 47 20.53 -11.06 1.51
C LYS A 47 20.50 -12.55 1.15
N GLY A 48 21.49 -13.03 0.41
CA GLY A 48 21.62 -14.42 -0.02
C GLY A 48 21.85 -15.37 1.15
N GLU A 49 22.71 -15.02 2.11
CA GLU A 49 22.93 -15.82 3.32
C GLU A 49 21.67 -15.89 4.20
N LEU A 50 20.95 -14.76 4.31
CA LEU A 50 19.66 -14.72 4.97
C LEU A 50 18.63 -15.64 4.29
N GLU A 51 18.53 -15.59 2.96
CA GLU A 51 17.62 -16.45 2.20
C GLU A 51 17.99 -17.93 2.30
N GLU A 52 19.27 -18.28 2.25
CA GLU A 52 19.76 -19.65 2.45
C GLU A 52 19.39 -20.18 3.85
N THR A 53 19.61 -19.37 4.90
CA THR A 53 19.29 -19.76 6.28
C THR A 53 17.79 -19.95 6.48
N ILE A 54 16.94 -19.10 5.87
CA ILE A 54 15.48 -19.26 5.89
C ILE A 54 15.07 -20.57 5.20
N ASP A 55 15.67 -20.89 4.06
CA ASP A 55 15.36 -22.12 3.32
C ASP A 55 15.77 -23.37 4.10
N GLU A 56 16.93 -23.34 4.78
CA GLU A 56 17.38 -24.42 5.68
C GLU A 56 16.39 -24.66 6.84
N LEU A 57 15.93 -23.59 7.49
CA LEU A 57 14.90 -23.67 8.54
C LEU A 57 13.61 -24.30 8.01
N THR A 58 13.24 -23.96 6.78
CA THR A 58 12.00 -24.45 6.16
C THR A 58 12.06 -25.94 5.83
N ILE A 59 13.23 -26.50 5.53
CA ILE A 59 13.41 -27.94 5.27
C ILE A 59 13.23 -28.78 6.55
N ALA A 60 13.54 -28.20 7.72
CA ALA A 60 13.44 -28.88 9.00
C ALA A 60 12.00 -29.00 9.54
N ASP A 61 11.09 -28.15 9.09
CA ASP A 61 9.69 -28.09 9.55
C ASP A 61 8.69 -28.61 8.50
N THR A 62 7.51 -29.03 8.94
CA THR A 62 6.43 -29.55 8.10
C THR A 62 5.58 -28.44 7.47
N ASP A 63 5.58 -27.21 8.02
CA ASP A 63 4.74 -26.11 7.52
C ASP A 63 5.53 -25.08 6.69
N TYR A 64 6.10 -25.54 5.56
CA TYR A 64 6.90 -24.72 4.64
C TYR A 64 6.26 -23.36 4.32
N LYS A 65 4.95 -23.35 4.05
CA LYS A 65 4.21 -22.13 3.67
C LYS A 65 4.09 -21.13 4.82
N LEU A 66 3.98 -21.61 6.05
CA LEU A 66 3.93 -20.74 7.23
C LEU A 66 5.26 -20.00 7.39
N ILE A 67 6.37 -20.73 7.44
CA ILE A 67 7.71 -20.17 7.65
C ILE A 67 8.04 -19.15 6.56
N GLN A 68 7.86 -19.53 5.30
CA GLN A 68 8.11 -18.62 4.17
C GLN A 68 7.17 -17.41 4.18
N GLY A 69 5.92 -17.59 4.62
CA GLY A 69 4.98 -16.49 4.78
C GLY A 69 5.37 -15.51 5.89
N LEU A 70 5.77 -16.01 7.06
CA LEU A 70 6.27 -15.18 8.16
C LEU A 70 7.57 -14.46 7.76
N ALA A 71 8.52 -15.19 7.18
CA ALA A 71 9.78 -14.62 6.68
C ALA A 71 9.54 -13.57 5.59
N LYS A 72 8.55 -13.76 4.71
CA LYS A 72 8.17 -12.75 3.71
C LYS A 72 7.70 -11.44 4.34
N LEU A 73 6.97 -11.50 5.45
CA LEU A 73 6.50 -10.32 6.17
C LEU A 73 7.67 -9.62 6.87
N LEU A 74 8.59 -10.37 7.49
CA LEU A 74 9.81 -9.79 8.06
C LEU A 74 10.69 -9.14 6.99
N LYS A 75 10.82 -9.74 5.80
CA LYS A 75 11.51 -9.15 4.66
C LYS A 75 10.89 -7.84 4.17
N ASP A 76 9.59 -7.66 4.33
CA ASP A 76 8.93 -6.38 3.98
C ASP A 76 9.34 -5.25 4.95
N GLU A 77 9.83 -5.58 6.15
CA GLU A 77 10.34 -4.66 7.17
C GLU A 77 11.87 -4.50 7.15
N CYS A 78 12.52 -4.95 6.07
CA CYS A 78 13.97 -4.89 5.89
C CYS A 78 14.37 -3.84 4.86
N GLU A 79 15.50 -3.17 5.09
CA GLU A 79 16.18 -2.35 4.09
C GLU A 79 17.49 -3.03 3.67
N PHE A 80 17.63 -3.24 2.35
CA PHE A 80 18.82 -3.85 1.76
C PHE A 80 19.54 -2.85 0.87
N GLU A 81 20.84 -2.67 1.10
CA GLU A 81 21.65 -1.72 0.35
C GLU A 81 22.92 -2.35 -0.24
N THR A 82 23.43 -1.69 -1.28
CA THR A 82 24.74 -1.99 -1.82
C THR A 82 25.79 -1.29 -0.96
N VAL A 83 26.40 -2.06 -0.05
CA VAL A 83 27.48 -1.59 0.81
C VAL A 83 28.82 -1.98 0.19
N ALA A 84 29.56 -0.98 -0.31
CA ALA A 84 30.89 -1.18 -0.86
C ALA A 84 31.76 0.06 -0.67
N ALA A 85 33.06 -0.14 -0.40
CA ALA A 85 34.01 0.96 -0.19
C ALA A 85 34.32 1.76 -1.46
N ALA A 86 34.03 1.20 -2.64
CA ALA A 86 34.11 1.86 -3.94
C ALA A 86 33.00 1.29 -4.85
N ASP A 87 32.69 1.99 -5.94
CA ASP A 87 31.67 1.57 -6.90
C ASP A 87 31.97 0.14 -7.42
N PRO A 88 31.04 -0.84 -7.25
CA PRO A 88 31.25 -2.23 -7.66
C PRO A 88 31.62 -2.41 -9.13
N ARG A 89 31.09 -1.55 -10.01
CA ARG A 89 31.41 -1.57 -11.44
C ARG A 89 32.83 -1.08 -11.68
N GLU A 90 33.28 -0.05 -10.97
CA GLU A 90 34.68 0.41 -11.02
C GLU A 90 35.65 -0.68 -10.52
N ILE A 91 35.34 -1.31 -9.39
CA ILE A 91 36.13 -2.44 -8.85
C ILE A 91 36.27 -3.55 -9.91
N ARG A 92 35.16 -4.00 -10.51
CA ARG A 92 35.18 -5.02 -11.56
C ARG A 92 35.98 -4.60 -12.78
N GLN A 93 35.79 -3.38 -13.25
CA GLN A 93 36.51 -2.88 -14.42
C GLN A 93 38.03 -2.94 -14.18
N GLN A 94 38.50 -2.40 -13.05
CA GLN A 94 39.93 -2.37 -12.74
C GLN A 94 40.51 -3.77 -12.49
N LEU A 95 39.76 -4.64 -11.79
CA LEU A 95 40.16 -6.05 -11.59
C LEU A 95 40.30 -6.79 -12.91
N PHE A 96 39.32 -6.68 -13.81
CA PHE A 96 39.36 -7.40 -15.09
C PHE A 96 40.40 -6.84 -16.05
N GLU A 97 40.58 -5.52 -16.10
CA GLU A 97 41.68 -4.90 -16.86
C GLU A 97 43.03 -5.39 -16.34
N LYS A 98 43.22 -5.40 -15.02
CA LYS A 98 44.47 -5.85 -14.39
C LYS A 98 44.71 -7.35 -14.57
N ALA A 99 43.67 -8.16 -14.47
CA ALA A 99 43.75 -9.59 -14.72
C ALA A 99 44.13 -9.89 -16.18
N ASN A 100 43.61 -9.12 -17.14
CA ASN A 100 43.93 -9.27 -18.56
C ASN A 100 45.41 -8.97 -18.88
N GLU A 101 46.10 -8.14 -18.09
CA GLU A 101 47.55 -7.92 -18.22
C GLU A 101 48.38 -9.14 -17.78
N SER A 102 47.86 -9.90 -16.80
CA SER A 102 48.61 -10.93 -16.08
C SER A 102 48.24 -12.36 -16.49
N TYR A 103 47.04 -12.59 -17.04
CA TYR A 103 46.54 -13.94 -17.35
C TYR A 103 46.35 -14.17 -18.85
N PRO A 104 46.96 -15.23 -19.43
CA PRO A 104 46.62 -15.65 -20.79
C PRO A 104 45.21 -16.26 -20.84
N ILE A 105 44.51 -16.11 -21.96
CA ILE A 105 43.26 -16.85 -22.21
C ILE A 105 43.58 -18.35 -22.26
N VAL A 106 43.30 -19.06 -21.17
CA VAL A 106 43.53 -20.51 -21.07
C VAL A 106 42.30 -21.30 -21.53
N ARG A 107 42.50 -22.27 -22.43
CA ARG A 107 41.42 -23.16 -22.92
C ARG A 107 41.14 -24.36 -22.01
N GLN A 108 41.99 -24.61 -21.02
CA GLN A 108 41.82 -25.63 -20.01
C GLN A 108 42.24 -25.06 -18.65
N PRO A 109 41.55 -25.39 -17.54
CA PRO A 109 41.95 -24.94 -16.21
C PRO A 109 43.34 -25.52 -15.90
N THR A 110 44.36 -24.67 -15.89
CA THR A 110 45.67 -25.05 -15.38
C THR A 110 45.56 -25.08 -13.85
N LEU A 111 45.27 -26.26 -13.30
CA LEU A 111 45.38 -26.55 -11.87
C LEU A 111 46.87 -26.44 -11.49
N GLY A 112 47.28 -25.28 -11.01
CA GLY A 112 48.64 -25.01 -10.56
C GLY A 112 48.69 -23.67 -9.84
N GLU A 113 49.66 -23.53 -8.94
CA GLU A 113 49.92 -22.44 -7.99
C GLU A 113 50.14 -21.03 -8.63
N ASP A 114 49.79 -20.85 -9.90
CA ASP A 114 49.96 -19.65 -10.74
C ASP A 114 48.76 -18.67 -10.68
N ALA A 115 47.79 -18.93 -9.80
CA ALA A 115 46.68 -18.01 -9.56
C ALA A 115 47.13 -16.85 -8.65
N HIS A 116 47.86 -15.89 -9.22
CA HIS A 116 48.20 -14.58 -8.66
C HIS A 116 46.97 -13.66 -8.44
N TRP A 117 45.82 -14.23 -8.07
CA TRP A 117 44.59 -13.45 -7.83
C TRP A 117 44.84 -12.43 -6.72
N LEU A 118 45.57 -12.84 -5.67
CA LEU A 118 45.93 -11.97 -4.55
C LEU A 118 46.73 -10.74 -5.01
N ASP A 119 47.66 -10.90 -5.96
CA ASP A 119 48.44 -9.79 -6.51
C ASP A 119 47.57 -8.83 -7.33
N VAL A 120 46.63 -9.36 -8.11
CA VAL A 120 45.67 -8.55 -8.88
C VAL A 120 44.76 -7.76 -7.94
N TYR A 121 44.16 -8.42 -6.95
CA TYR A 121 43.28 -7.76 -5.99
C TYR A 121 44.03 -6.75 -5.13
N THR A 122 45.24 -7.06 -4.64
CA THR A 122 46.06 -6.11 -3.87
C THR A 122 46.38 -4.86 -4.69
N ALA A 123 46.80 -5.03 -5.95
CA ALA A 123 47.13 -3.90 -6.82
C ALA A 123 45.92 -2.99 -7.11
N VAL A 124 44.72 -3.57 -7.23
CA VAL A 124 43.49 -2.79 -7.44
C VAL A 124 43.03 -2.13 -6.15
N ALA A 125 43.05 -2.85 -5.03
CA ALA A 125 42.72 -2.32 -3.71
C ALA A 125 43.60 -1.11 -3.36
N ASP A 126 44.93 -1.22 -3.55
CA ASP A 126 45.88 -0.13 -3.35
C ASP A 126 45.58 1.08 -4.23
N ARG A 127 45.17 0.85 -5.49
CA ARG A 127 44.85 1.93 -6.44
C ARG A 127 43.55 2.64 -6.07
N LEU A 128 42.55 1.91 -5.60
CA LEU A 128 41.26 2.44 -5.16
C LEU A 128 41.33 3.01 -3.73
N GLY A 129 42.41 2.76 -3.00
CA GLY A 129 42.59 3.21 -1.62
C GLY A 129 41.71 2.47 -0.61
N ILE A 130 41.34 1.23 -0.91
CA ILE A 130 40.49 0.37 -0.07
C ILE A 130 41.28 -0.87 0.38
N SER A 131 40.76 -1.60 1.38
CA SER A 131 41.39 -2.85 1.80
C SER A 131 41.19 -3.96 0.76
N LEU A 132 42.06 -4.98 0.80
CA LEU A 132 41.93 -6.17 -0.05
C LEU A 132 40.56 -6.84 0.14
N GLU A 133 40.12 -6.94 1.39
CA GLU A 133 38.83 -7.53 1.77
C GLU A 133 37.66 -6.72 1.22
N GLN A 134 37.70 -5.39 1.36
CA GLN A 134 36.71 -4.48 0.78
C GLN A 134 36.67 -4.55 -0.74
N CYS A 135 37.82 -4.71 -1.39
CA CYS A 135 37.89 -4.91 -2.83
C CYS A 135 37.30 -6.25 -3.26
N HIS A 136 37.48 -7.31 -2.46
CA HIS A 136 36.93 -8.63 -2.74
C HIS A 136 35.41 -8.67 -2.55
N GLN A 137 34.92 -8.21 -1.40
CA GLN A 137 33.48 -8.15 -1.10
C GLN A 137 32.74 -7.16 -2.01
N GLY A 138 33.34 -5.98 -2.27
CA GLY A 138 32.73 -4.92 -3.05
C GLY A 138 32.56 -5.22 -4.55
N MET A 139 33.24 -6.25 -5.09
CA MET A 139 33.21 -6.58 -6.52
C MET A 139 31.81 -6.88 -7.06
N TYR A 140 30.97 -7.53 -6.25
CA TYR A 140 29.62 -7.94 -6.64
C TYR A 140 28.55 -7.50 -5.62
N ALA A 141 28.87 -6.52 -4.78
CA ALA A 141 27.93 -5.98 -3.78
C ALA A 141 26.66 -5.35 -4.38
N ASP A 142 26.65 -5.07 -5.70
CA ASP A 142 25.49 -4.58 -6.43
C ASP A 142 24.53 -5.68 -6.93
N LEU A 143 24.92 -6.96 -6.83
CA LEU A 143 24.01 -8.07 -7.11
C LEU A 143 22.98 -8.18 -5.99
N GLU A 144 21.75 -8.54 -6.34
CA GLU A 144 20.62 -8.56 -5.40
C GLU A 144 20.89 -9.42 -4.15
N ASP A 145 21.45 -10.62 -4.34
CA ASP A 145 21.77 -11.56 -3.24
C ASP A 145 22.93 -11.05 -2.37
N ASN A 146 23.78 -10.17 -2.88
CA ASN A 146 24.94 -9.64 -2.15
C ASN A 146 24.66 -8.30 -1.47
N LYS A 147 23.47 -7.72 -1.64
CA LYS A 147 23.08 -6.54 -0.87
C LYS A 147 23.04 -6.90 0.61
N GLN A 148 23.49 -5.99 1.45
CA GLN A 148 23.53 -6.20 2.89
C GLN A 148 22.23 -5.73 3.54
N LEU A 149 21.78 -6.47 4.56
CA LEU A 149 20.69 -6.05 5.42
C LEU A 149 21.17 -4.92 6.34
N VAL A 150 20.83 -3.67 6.02
CA VAL A 150 21.30 -2.49 6.77
C VAL A 150 20.32 -2.07 7.86
N GLN A 151 19.04 -2.41 7.72
CA GLN A 151 18.01 -2.13 8.71
C GLN A 151 16.98 -3.27 8.78
N PHE A 152 16.53 -3.58 9.99
CA PHE A 152 15.41 -4.47 10.28
C PHE A 152 14.56 -3.89 11.41
N GLY A 153 13.33 -3.47 11.09
CA GLY A 153 12.49 -2.68 12.01
C GLY A 153 13.22 -1.43 12.50
N ASP A 154 13.28 -1.22 13.81
CA ASP A 154 14.01 -0.10 14.44
C ASP A 154 15.54 -0.26 14.51
N ARG A 155 16.09 -1.44 14.16
CA ARG A 155 17.52 -1.73 14.33
C ARG A 155 18.30 -1.46 13.04
N VAL A 156 19.47 -0.86 13.20
CA VAL A 156 20.41 -0.54 12.10
C VAL A 156 21.72 -1.28 12.37
N ALA A 157 22.39 -1.76 11.32
CA ALA A 157 23.68 -2.42 11.42
C ALA A 157 24.76 -1.50 12.03
N ASP A 158 25.61 -2.03 12.92
CA ASP A 158 26.56 -1.25 13.74
C ASP A 158 27.55 -0.39 12.91
N ASP A 159 27.90 -0.83 11.70
CA ASP A 159 28.86 -0.15 10.81
C ASP A 159 28.19 0.76 9.75
N TYR A 160 26.87 0.94 9.83
CA TYR A 160 26.12 1.76 8.87
C TYR A 160 25.97 3.21 9.36
N ASP A 161 26.77 4.13 8.82
CA ASP A 161 26.65 5.56 9.09
C ASP A 161 25.48 6.13 8.28
N ARG A 162 24.33 6.29 8.94
CA ARG A 162 23.12 6.87 8.35
C ARG A 162 23.41 8.34 8.03
N GLY A 163 23.83 8.61 6.80
CA GLY A 163 23.75 9.97 6.26
C GLY A 163 22.33 10.50 6.50
N ASP A 164 22.22 11.76 6.95
CA ASP A 164 21.01 12.45 7.40
C ASP A 164 19.83 12.28 6.42
N VAL A 165 19.14 11.14 6.51
CA VAL A 165 17.98 10.77 5.69
C VAL A 165 16.93 10.26 6.66
N SER A 166 15.82 10.98 6.68
CA SER A 166 14.65 10.74 7.51
C SER A 166 14.16 9.30 7.38
N VAL A 167 13.82 8.70 8.51
CA VAL A 167 13.06 7.46 8.62
C VAL A 167 11.78 7.58 7.78
N ALA A 168 11.76 6.92 6.63
CA ALA A 168 10.60 6.80 5.75
C ALA A 168 10.49 5.34 5.34
N THR A 169 9.89 4.54 6.22
CA THR A 169 9.67 3.12 6.04
C THR A 169 8.49 2.84 5.09
N THR A 170 8.72 1.84 4.23
CA THR A 170 7.76 0.97 3.54
C THR A 170 7.00 1.53 2.33
N ARG A 171 7.70 1.62 1.20
CA ARG A 171 7.10 1.76 -0.14
C ARG A 171 6.54 0.43 -0.66
N LEU A 172 5.28 0.11 -0.36
CA LEU A 172 4.54 -0.91 -1.12
C LEU A 172 3.16 -0.47 -1.63
N THR A 173 2.77 0.79 -1.40
CA THR A 173 1.68 1.45 -2.12
C THR A 173 2.19 2.79 -2.63
N GLY A 174 1.94 3.11 -3.90
CA GLY A 174 2.38 4.38 -4.48
C GLY A 174 1.89 5.58 -3.66
N ASP A 175 2.79 6.55 -3.48
CA ASP A 175 2.55 7.93 -3.02
C ASP A 175 1.70 8.09 -1.74
N SER A 176 2.01 7.34 -0.68
CA SER A 176 1.54 7.68 0.66
C SER A 176 2.60 7.36 1.72
N GLU A 177 3.39 8.38 2.08
CA GLU A 177 4.24 8.37 3.28
C GLU A 177 3.32 8.36 4.51
N GLN A 178 3.11 7.20 5.14
CA GLN A 178 2.35 7.09 6.37
C GLN A 178 3.04 6.18 7.38
N THR A 179 3.07 6.63 8.63
CA THR A 179 3.73 6.01 9.77
C THR A 179 2.90 4.83 10.30
N TYR A 180 3.48 3.63 10.29
CA TYR A 180 2.92 2.43 10.88
C TYR A 180 2.89 2.52 12.42
N ALA A 181 1.98 1.80 13.06
CA ALA A 181 1.92 1.73 14.53
C ALA A 181 3.14 0.97 15.07
N GLU A 182 3.93 1.64 15.92
CA GLU A 182 5.13 1.16 16.63
C GLU A 182 6.05 0.25 15.80
N ASP A 183 7.18 0.79 15.31
CA ASP A 183 8.19 0.11 14.46
C ASP A 183 8.92 -1.10 15.12
N THR A 184 8.48 -1.53 16.32
CA THR A 184 9.03 -2.66 17.03
C THR A 184 8.38 -3.97 16.59
N ILE A 185 9.15 -4.77 15.86
CA ILE A 185 8.77 -6.12 15.42
C ILE A 185 8.69 -7.06 16.63
N THR A 186 7.49 -7.58 16.92
CA THR A 186 7.25 -8.55 17.99
C THR A 186 6.65 -9.85 17.45
N VAL A 187 6.74 -10.93 18.23
CA VAL A 187 6.09 -12.22 17.91
C VAL A 187 4.59 -12.05 17.71
N GLU A 188 3.94 -11.30 18.60
CA GLU A 188 2.49 -11.05 18.53
C GLU A 188 2.12 -10.24 17.28
N TRP A 189 2.89 -9.20 16.98
CA TRP A 189 2.74 -8.43 15.74
C TRP A 189 2.84 -9.35 14.52
N LEU A 190 3.88 -10.19 14.43
CA LEU A 190 4.15 -11.01 13.25
C LEU A 190 3.04 -12.04 13.00
N LEU A 191 2.58 -12.74 14.04
CA LEU A 191 1.52 -13.75 13.92
C LEU A 191 0.18 -13.10 13.55
N THR A 192 -0.15 -11.96 14.17
CA THR A 192 -1.38 -11.23 13.84
C THR A 192 -1.32 -10.67 12.41
N ARG A 193 -0.18 -10.08 12.03
CA ARG A 193 0.08 -9.56 10.69
C ARG A 193 -0.03 -10.65 9.64
N TYR A 194 0.37 -11.88 9.98
CA TYR A 194 0.27 -13.05 9.11
C TYR A 194 -1.17 -13.46 8.84
N ASN A 195 -2.03 -13.54 9.86
CA ASN A 195 -3.47 -13.79 9.66
C ASN A 195 -4.10 -12.74 8.75
N LEU A 196 -3.81 -11.46 9.00
CA LEU A 196 -4.29 -10.40 8.13
C LEU A 196 -3.74 -10.55 6.69
N ALA A 197 -2.47 -10.89 6.53
CA ALA A 197 -1.86 -11.08 5.21
C ALA A 197 -2.47 -12.27 4.44
N LEU A 198 -2.88 -13.33 5.13
CA LEU A 198 -3.62 -14.45 4.52
C LEU A 198 -4.96 -13.99 3.97
N ALA A 199 -5.71 -13.17 4.72
CA ALA A 199 -6.96 -12.59 4.25
C ALA A 199 -6.73 -11.61 3.08
N GLN A 200 -5.69 -10.78 3.14
CA GLN A 200 -5.31 -9.88 2.04
C GLN A 200 -5.00 -10.65 0.75
N ALA A 201 -4.30 -11.79 0.84
CA ALA A 201 -3.93 -12.58 -0.33
C ALA A 201 -5.16 -13.16 -1.06
N VAL A 202 -6.23 -13.51 -0.33
CA VAL A 202 -7.50 -13.97 -0.94
C VAL A 202 -8.17 -12.85 -1.76
N LEU A 203 -7.96 -11.59 -1.40
CA LEU A 203 -8.58 -10.43 -2.05
C LEU A 203 -7.88 -9.99 -3.34
N TYR A 204 -6.77 -10.61 -3.74
CA TYR A 204 -6.06 -10.23 -4.98
C TYR A 204 -6.89 -10.39 -6.24
N ASP A 205 -7.77 -11.39 -6.24
CA ASP A 205 -8.70 -11.66 -7.33
C ASP A 205 -10.14 -11.18 -7.00
N ALA A 206 -10.29 -10.28 -6.02
CA ALA A 206 -11.57 -9.69 -5.67
C ALA A 206 -12.06 -8.70 -6.74
N THR A 207 -13.31 -8.84 -7.16
CA THR A 207 -13.99 -7.93 -8.09
C THR A 207 -14.97 -6.99 -7.41
N GLN A 208 -15.43 -7.34 -6.22
CA GLN A 208 -16.33 -6.49 -5.46
C GLN A 208 -16.06 -6.74 -3.99
N MET A 209 -16.12 -5.68 -3.19
CA MET A 209 -16.13 -5.77 -1.74
C MET A 209 -17.27 -4.92 -1.22
N ARG A 210 -18.02 -5.45 -0.27
CA ARG A 210 -19.03 -4.74 0.50
C ARG A 210 -18.57 -4.73 1.94
N ILE A 211 -18.60 -3.57 2.56
CA ILE A 211 -18.27 -3.41 3.98
C ILE A 211 -19.42 -2.77 4.72
N ARG A 212 -19.54 -3.09 6.00
CA ARG A 212 -20.43 -2.41 6.94
C ARG A 212 -19.65 -2.06 8.18
N VAL A 213 -19.83 -0.82 8.64
CA VAL A 213 -19.16 -0.27 9.82
C VAL A 213 -20.20 0.51 10.64
N TRP A 214 -20.24 0.29 11.95
CA TRP A 214 -21.19 0.96 12.86
C TRP A 214 -20.53 2.03 13.73
N ASP A 215 -19.22 1.95 13.87
CA ASP A 215 -18.37 2.85 14.63
C ASP A 215 -17.15 3.19 13.78
N HIS A 216 -16.44 4.25 14.18
CA HIS A 216 -15.20 4.69 13.53
C HIS A 216 -15.25 4.74 11.98
N PHE A 217 -16.45 4.95 11.41
CA PHE A 217 -16.67 4.92 9.96
C PHE A 217 -15.87 6.00 9.22
N GLY A 218 -15.60 7.13 9.88
CA GLY A 218 -14.70 8.16 9.36
C GLY A 218 -13.31 7.59 9.03
N THR A 219 -12.73 6.81 9.96
CA THR A 219 -11.44 6.13 9.76
C THR A 219 -11.53 5.11 8.62
N ALA A 220 -12.57 4.28 8.58
CA ALA A 220 -12.71 3.31 7.49
C ALA A 220 -12.82 4.01 6.13
N PHE A 221 -13.62 5.07 6.02
CA PHE A 221 -13.81 5.79 4.76
C PHE A 221 -12.61 6.65 4.36
N SER A 222 -11.83 7.14 5.31
CA SER A 222 -10.54 7.79 5.03
C SER A 222 -9.60 6.82 4.29
N TYR A 223 -9.53 5.56 4.73
CA TYR A 223 -8.77 4.51 4.04
C TYR A 223 -9.36 4.12 2.68
N VAL A 224 -10.69 4.12 2.52
CA VAL A 224 -11.33 3.91 1.20
C VAL A 224 -10.85 4.99 0.21
N LYS A 225 -10.78 6.25 0.65
CA LYS A 225 -10.29 7.38 -0.14
C LYS A 225 -8.78 7.30 -0.41
N LEU A 226 -7.97 7.00 0.61
CA LEU A 226 -6.51 6.81 0.50
C LEU A 226 -6.15 5.81 -0.60
N PHE A 227 -6.82 4.67 -0.64
CA PHE A 227 -6.56 3.64 -1.65
C PHE A 227 -7.23 3.92 -3.00
N GLY A 228 -7.92 5.06 -3.13
CA GLY A 228 -8.59 5.50 -4.35
C GLY A 228 -9.62 4.46 -4.82
N LEU A 229 -10.41 3.93 -3.90
CA LEU A 229 -11.44 2.94 -4.19
C LEU A 229 -12.74 3.65 -4.62
N MET A 230 -13.30 3.19 -5.73
CA MET A 230 -14.64 3.62 -6.14
C MET A 230 -15.65 3.01 -5.18
N HIS A 231 -16.52 3.87 -4.64
CA HIS A 231 -17.42 3.48 -3.58
C HIS A 231 -18.78 4.14 -3.72
N ARG A 232 -19.78 3.49 -3.11
CA ARG A 232 -21.12 4.03 -2.85
C ARG A 232 -21.48 3.70 -1.41
N ILE A 233 -21.86 4.72 -0.65
CA ILE A 233 -22.15 4.59 0.78
C ILE A 233 -23.66 4.69 0.98
N TYR A 234 -24.19 3.82 1.84
CA TYR A 234 -25.60 3.73 2.19
C TYR A 234 -25.71 3.75 3.72
N PRO A 235 -26.60 4.56 4.31
CA PRO A 235 -26.82 4.52 5.75
C PRO A 235 -27.52 3.20 6.13
N ILE A 236 -27.16 2.63 7.28
CA ILE A 236 -27.73 1.38 7.79
C ILE A 236 -28.19 1.50 9.24
N ASP A 237 -29.16 0.69 9.64
CA ASP A 237 -29.59 0.54 11.03
C ASP A 237 -28.65 -0.40 11.83
N THR A 238 -28.96 -0.57 13.12
CA THR A 238 -28.23 -1.46 14.04
C THR A 238 -28.14 -2.91 13.54
N ASP A 239 -29.11 -3.36 12.74
CA ASP A 239 -29.20 -4.71 12.18
C ASP A 239 -28.51 -4.83 10.81
N GLY A 240 -28.00 -3.73 10.25
CA GLY A 240 -27.32 -3.68 8.96
C GLY A 240 -28.26 -3.56 7.75
N ASN A 241 -29.53 -3.19 7.97
CA ASN A 241 -30.45 -2.91 6.88
C ASN A 241 -30.29 -1.46 6.43
N ARG A 242 -30.32 -1.23 5.12
CA ARG A 242 -30.27 0.13 4.57
C ARG A 242 -31.48 0.94 5.00
N VAL A 243 -31.22 2.15 5.49
CA VAL A 243 -32.24 3.15 5.82
C VAL A 243 -32.24 4.26 4.77
N SER A 244 -33.27 5.10 4.80
CA SER A 244 -33.46 6.15 3.79
C SER A 244 -32.89 7.52 4.16
N THR A 245 -32.40 7.68 5.39
CA THR A 245 -31.95 8.98 5.93
C THR A 245 -30.80 8.76 6.91
N THR A 246 -29.86 9.70 6.94
CA THR A 246 -28.73 9.68 7.90
C THR A 246 -29.18 9.83 9.36
N ASP A 247 -30.28 10.54 9.62
CA ASP A 247 -30.86 10.69 10.98
C ASP A 247 -31.25 9.37 11.66
N ALA A 248 -31.50 8.32 10.87
CA ALA A 248 -31.89 6.99 11.34
C ALA A 248 -30.75 5.97 11.19
N ALA A 249 -29.54 6.43 10.86
CA ALA A 249 -28.39 5.59 10.64
C ALA A 249 -27.68 5.29 11.96
N ASP A 250 -27.46 4.00 12.23
CA ASP A 250 -26.57 3.53 13.30
C ASP A 250 -25.18 3.13 12.73
N GLY A 251 -25.01 3.21 11.42
CA GLY A 251 -23.77 2.87 10.71
C GLY A 251 -23.88 3.10 9.21
N TYR A 252 -22.88 2.64 8.47
CA TYR A 252 -22.84 2.77 7.01
C TYR A 252 -22.38 1.48 6.33
N GLU A 253 -23.03 1.16 5.19
CA GLU A 253 -22.59 0.14 4.24
C GLU A 253 -21.90 0.83 3.06
N ALA A 254 -20.68 0.42 2.72
CA ALA A 254 -20.03 0.84 1.48
C ALA A 254 -19.89 -0.34 0.52
N VAL A 255 -20.31 -0.11 -0.72
CA VAL A 255 -20.05 -1.02 -1.84
C VAL A 255 -18.84 -0.48 -2.60
N LEU A 256 -17.74 -1.23 -2.53
CA LEU A 256 -16.48 -0.96 -3.18
C LEU A 256 -16.40 -1.81 -4.44
N ASP A 257 -16.78 -1.21 -5.56
CA ASP A 257 -16.78 -1.88 -6.86
C ASP A 257 -16.28 -0.97 -7.97
N GLY A 258 -15.71 -1.60 -8.99
CA GLY A 258 -15.27 -0.94 -10.21
C GLY A 258 -16.19 -1.25 -11.40
N PRO A 259 -15.97 -0.58 -12.53
CA PRO A 259 -16.57 -0.95 -13.79
C PRO A 259 -15.99 -2.28 -14.29
N ALA A 260 -16.85 -3.07 -14.93
CA ALA A 260 -16.53 -4.40 -15.47
C ALA A 260 -15.30 -4.42 -16.40
N SER A 261 -14.95 -3.30 -17.03
CA SER A 261 -13.78 -3.15 -17.89
C SER A 261 -12.45 -3.26 -17.11
N LEU A 262 -12.38 -2.73 -15.89
CA LEU A 262 -11.19 -2.83 -15.03
C LEU A 262 -11.02 -4.23 -14.43
N PHE A 263 -12.14 -4.94 -14.24
CA PHE A 263 -12.17 -6.32 -13.78
C PHE A 263 -11.85 -7.34 -14.86
N SER A 264 -11.92 -6.95 -16.13
CA SER A 264 -11.69 -7.89 -17.23
C SER A 264 -10.21 -8.21 -17.47
N GLN A 265 -9.25 -7.39 -16.99
CA GLN A 265 -7.84 -7.55 -17.36
C GLN A 265 -6.76 -7.16 -16.33
N SER A 266 -7.07 -6.62 -15.13
CA SER A 266 -6.00 -6.25 -14.19
C SER A 266 -6.27 -6.60 -12.72
N ARG A 267 -5.40 -7.42 -12.11
CA ARG A 267 -5.33 -7.68 -10.64
C ARG A 267 -5.03 -6.43 -9.80
N LYS A 268 -4.87 -5.26 -10.43
CA LYS A 268 -4.50 -4.00 -9.77
C LYS A 268 -5.59 -3.52 -8.81
N TYR A 269 -6.87 -3.71 -9.14
CA TYR A 269 -7.96 -3.27 -8.27
C TYR A 269 -8.11 -4.18 -7.04
N GLY A 270 -7.99 -5.50 -7.22
CA GLY A 270 -7.98 -6.46 -6.10
C GLY A 270 -6.83 -6.19 -5.10
N ILE A 271 -5.66 -5.75 -5.58
CA ILE A 271 -4.56 -5.29 -4.72
C ILE A 271 -4.94 -4.05 -3.90
N ARG A 272 -5.74 -3.12 -4.44
CA ARG A 272 -6.22 -1.97 -3.65
C ARG A 272 -7.25 -2.39 -2.60
N LEU A 273 -8.16 -3.28 -2.96
CA LEU A 273 -9.13 -3.87 -2.01
C LEU A 273 -8.41 -4.62 -0.87
N SER A 274 -7.36 -5.37 -1.19
CA SER A 274 -6.57 -6.07 -0.17
C SER A 274 -5.77 -5.12 0.71
N ASN A 275 -5.23 -4.02 0.16
CA ASN A 275 -4.58 -2.97 0.95
C ASN A 275 -5.56 -2.21 1.84
N PHE A 276 -6.85 -2.13 1.48
CA PHE A 276 -7.87 -1.52 2.33
C PHE A 276 -8.24 -2.37 3.55
N LEU A 277 -8.22 -3.70 3.45
CA LEU A 277 -8.67 -4.63 4.51
C LEU A 277 -8.18 -4.29 5.94
N PRO A 278 -6.90 -3.92 6.17
CA PRO A 278 -6.40 -3.56 7.50
C PRO A 278 -7.10 -2.36 8.15
N ALA A 279 -7.85 -1.55 7.41
CA ALA A 279 -8.63 -0.45 7.99
C ALA A 279 -9.86 -0.95 8.77
N LEU A 280 -10.42 -2.12 8.42
CA LEU A 280 -11.63 -2.61 9.06
C LEU A 280 -11.43 -3.00 10.53
N PRO A 281 -10.36 -3.70 10.93
CA PRO A 281 -10.06 -3.95 12.34
C PRO A 281 -9.76 -2.71 13.20
N LEU A 282 -9.76 -1.50 12.63
CA LEU A 282 -9.74 -0.25 13.41
C LEU A 282 -11.14 0.14 13.93
N CYS A 283 -12.18 -0.51 13.43
CA CYS A 283 -13.55 -0.40 13.93
C CYS A 283 -13.84 -1.54 14.91
N ASP A 284 -14.60 -1.27 15.97
CA ASP A 284 -15.03 -2.26 16.95
C ASP A 284 -16.04 -3.25 16.36
N ARG A 285 -16.96 -2.77 15.51
CA ARG A 285 -17.99 -3.55 14.84
C ARG A 285 -17.96 -3.31 13.34
N TRP A 286 -17.58 -4.36 12.62
CA TRP A 286 -17.53 -4.37 11.15
C TRP A 286 -17.90 -5.73 10.56
N GLU A 287 -18.30 -5.69 9.29
CA GLU A 287 -18.52 -6.85 8.42
C GLU A 287 -17.94 -6.56 7.02
N MET A 288 -17.39 -7.56 6.37
CA MET A 288 -16.89 -7.51 5.00
C MET A 288 -17.35 -8.74 4.22
N HIS A 289 -17.81 -8.51 2.99
CA HIS A 289 -18.11 -9.56 2.03
C HIS A 289 -17.50 -9.19 0.68
N ALA A 290 -16.69 -10.07 0.10
CA ALA A 290 -16.09 -9.92 -1.21
C ALA A 290 -16.51 -11.03 -2.18
N GLU A 291 -16.55 -10.69 -3.46
CA GLU A 291 -16.69 -11.63 -4.58
C GLU A 291 -15.31 -11.83 -5.21
N ILE A 292 -14.86 -13.08 -5.28
CA ILE A 292 -13.53 -13.47 -5.75
C ILE A 292 -13.67 -14.23 -7.07
N LEU A 293 -12.89 -13.86 -8.08
CA LEU A 293 -12.86 -14.59 -9.35
C LEU A 293 -12.25 -15.98 -9.16
N ASN A 294 -12.92 -17.00 -9.69
CA ASN A 294 -12.39 -18.35 -9.72
C ASN A 294 -11.58 -18.58 -11.01
N ASP A 295 -10.25 -18.51 -10.90
CA ASP A 295 -9.34 -18.74 -12.04
C ASP A 295 -9.41 -20.17 -12.60
N GLU A 296 -9.78 -21.18 -11.78
CA GLU A 296 -9.82 -22.59 -12.20
C GLU A 296 -11.01 -22.92 -13.13
N ASP A 297 -12.06 -22.11 -13.09
CA ASP A 297 -13.31 -22.33 -13.84
C ASP A 297 -13.65 -21.13 -14.75
N SER A 298 -12.62 -20.54 -15.34
CA SER A 298 -12.69 -19.31 -16.17
C SER A 298 -13.64 -19.41 -17.37
N GLN A 299 -14.12 -20.60 -17.73
CA GLN A 299 -15.13 -20.81 -18.79
C GLN A 299 -16.56 -20.50 -18.36
N ARG A 300 -16.85 -20.40 -17.05
CA ARG A 300 -18.19 -20.10 -16.52
C ARG A 300 -18.31 -18.75 -15.83
N GLY A 301 -17.20 -18.11 -15.47
CA GLY A 301 -17.22 -16.86 -14.71
C GLY A 301 -17.86 -17.00 -13.33
N GLU A 302 -17.73 -18.18 -12.71
CA GLU A 302 -18.25 -18.42 -11.36
C GLU A 302 -17.38 -17.67 -10.34
N THR A 303 -18.02 -16.92 -9.44
CA THR A 303 -17.36 -16.18 -8.35
C THR A 303 -17.49 -16.94 -7.04
N LEU A 304 -16.44 -16.89 -6.22
CA LEU A 304 -16.46 -17.39 -4.85
C LEU A 304 -16.83 -16.26 -3.89
N SER A 305 -17.50 -16.59 -2.79
CA SER A 305 -17.79 -15.67 -1.70
C SER A 305 -16.66 -15.71 -0.66
N PHE A 306 -16.26 -14.55 -0.16
CA PHE A 306 -15.34 -14.42 0.97
C PHE A 306 -15.94 -13.45 1.99
N GLY A 307 -16.16 -13.90 3.22
CA GLY A 307 -16.69 -13.08 4.30
C GLY A 307 -15.73 -13.02 5.48
N LEU A 308 -15.67 -11.86 6.13
CA LEU A 308 -15.02 -11.66 7.43
C LEU A 308 -15.86 -10.70 8.26
N ASP A 309 -15.76 -10.80 9.58
CA ASP A 309 -16.34 -9.84 10.50
C ASP A 309 -15.44 -9.61 11.72
N HIS A 310 -15.83 -8.69 12.59
CA HIS A 310 -15.13 -8.33 13.81
C HIS A 310 -14.84 -9.51 14.78
N THR A 311 -15.48 -10.67 14.62
CA THR A 311 -15.24 -11.85 15.47
C THR A 311 -14.04 -12.69 15.06
N GLU A 312 -13.44 -12.40 13.89
CA GLU A 312 -12.28 -13.13 13.35
C GLU A 312 -10.97 -12.86 14.11
N GLY A 313 -10.96 -11.91 15.06
CA GLY A 313 -9.79 -11.61 15.89
C GLY A 313 -8.61 -11.01 15.12
N LEU A 314 -8.87 -10.43 13.95
CA LEU A 314 -7.87 -9.72 13.17
C LEU A 314 -7.49 -8.41 13.87
N SER A 315 -6.20 -8.05 13.84
CA SER A 315 -5.74 -6.74 14.29
C SER A 315 -4.98 -6.02 13.17
N SER A 316 -5.09 -4.70 13.19
CA SER A 316 -4.49 -3.83 12.19
C SER A 316 -3.05 -3.48 12.54
N HIS A 317 -2.24 -3.34 11.50
CA HIS A 317 -0.92 -2.69 11.57
C HIS A 317 -1.00 -1.22 11.13
N TYR A 318 -2.20 -0.75 10.77
CA TYR A 318 -2.45 0.65 10.50
C TYR A 318 -2.76 1.37 11.81
N THR A 319 -2.47 2.67 11.82
CA THR A 319 -2.88 3.57 12.90
C THR A 319 -4.13 4.29 12.44
N ALA A 320 -5.08 4.58 13.34
CA ALA A 320 -6.13 5.54 13.03
C ALA A 320 -5.45 6.87 12.60
N GLN A 321 -5.56 7.20 11.32
CA GLN A 321 -4.76 8.23 10.66
C GLN A 321 -4.90 9.64 11.24
N SER A 322 -3.87 10.44 10.95
CA SER A 322 -3.82 11.90 10.99
C SER A 322 -4.60 12.57 9.86
N ASP A 323 -4.89 13.86 10.02
CA ASP A 323 -5.75 14.78 9.23
C ASP A 323 -5.77 14.73 7.67
N PHE A 324 -4.93 13.97 6.95
CA PHE A 324 -4.86 13.95 5.47
C PHE A 324 -4.76 12.54 4.86
N ASP A 325 -5.66 12.21 3.93
CA ASP A 325 -5.86 10.85 3.41
C ASP A 325 -5.14 10.60 2.09
N SER A 326 -4.59 11.63 1.43
CA SER A 326 -3.74 11.46 0.25
C SER A 326 -2.65 12.52 0.12
N ASP A 327 -1.58 12.20 -0.61
CA ASP A 327 -0.52 13.17 -0.94
C ASP A 327 -1.06 14.36 -1.74
N VAL A 328 -2.12 14.16 -2.54
CA VAL A 328 -2.79 15.21 -3.32
C VAL A 328 -3.51 16.18 -2.39
N GLU A 329 -4.29 15.68 -1.43
CA GLU A 329 -4.98 16.49 -0.40
C GLU A 329 -3.97 17.28 0.44
N ARG A 330 -2.92 16.62 0.93
CA ARG A 330 -1.87 17.26 1.73
C ARG A 330 -1.18 18.36 0.95
N THR A 331 -0.83 18.09 -0.31
CA THR A 331 -0.20 19.08 -1.19
C THR A 331 -1.13 20.25 -1.49
N LEU A 332 -2.43 20.00 -1.67
CA LEU A 332 -3.43 21.05 -1.89
C LEU A 332 -3.54 21.96 -0.67
N ALA A 333 -3.70 21.40 0.53
CA ALA A 333 -3.79 22.16 1.77
C ALA A 333 -2.52 22.99 2.03
N GLN A 334 -1.33 22.41 1.81
CA GLN A 334 -0.06 23.14 1.91
C GLN A 334 0.07 24.29 0.91
N LYS A 335 -0.41 24.10 -0.33
CA LYS A 335 -0.46 25.17 -1.33
C LYS A 335 -1.47 26.24 -0.93
N TRP A 336 -2.62 25.86 -0.37
CA TRP A 336 -3.67 26.78 0.06
C TRP A 336 -3.18 27.74 1.13
N ASN A 337 -2.48 27.23 2.14
CA ASN A 337 -1.86 28.03 3.21
C ASN A 337 -0.84 29.08 2.70
N ARG A 338 -0.33 28.92 1.47
CA ARG A 338 0.62 29.84 0.84
C ARG A 338 -0.02 30.71 -0.25
N ALA A 339 -1.28 30.44 -0.60
CA ALA A 339 -1.99 31.16 -1.64
C ALA A 339 -2.52 32.50 -1.11
N ASN A 340 -2.69 33.46 -2.02
CA ASN A 340 -3.29 34.76 -1.70
C ASN A 340 -4.74 34.77 -2.20
N THR A 341 -5.62 34.18 -1.41
CA THR A 341 -7.06 34.08 -1.67
C THR A 341 -7.82 34.40 -0.39
N ASP A 342 -9.04 34.94 -0.52
CA ASP A 342 -9.94 35.16 0.60
C ASP A 342 -10.70 33.88 0.98
N TRP A 343 -10.57 32.78 0.21
CA TRP A 343 -11.18 31.49 0.49
C TRP A 343 -10.32 30.65 1.43
N ASP A 344 -10.91 30.20 2.52
CA ASP A 344 -10.32 29.23 3.45
C ASP A 344 -10.67 27.80 3.00
N LEU A 345 -9.67 26.91 3.05
CA LEU A 345 -9.86 25.48 2.78
C LEU A 345 -9.94 24.75 4.13
N VAL A 346 -11.11 24.19 4.42
CA VAL A 346 -11.41 23.44 5.64
C VAL A 346 -11.62 21.98 5.26
N ARG A 347 -11.19 21.04 6.11
CA ARG A 347 -11.53 19.63 5.96
C ARG A 347 -13.01 19.41 6.23
N GLU A 348 -13.65 18.58 5.42
CA GLU A 348 -15.07 18.27 5.57
C GLU A 348 -15.25 16.80 5.92
N ASP A 349 -15.49 16.51 7.19
CA ASP A 349 -15.79 15.15 7.67
C ASP A 349 -17.31 14.89 7.74
N ASP A 350 -18.11 15.90 7.43
CA ASP A 350 -19.57 15.82 7.50
C ASP A 350 -20.14 14.98 6.36
N VAL A 351 -21.13 14.20 6.73
CA VAL A 351 -21.80 13.25 5.86
C VAL A 351 -22.90 13.97 5.09
N LEU A 352 -22.75 14.09 3.77
CA LEU A 352 -23.75 14.67 2.87
C LEU A 352 -24.77 13.62 2.43
N ASP A 353 -26.03 13.88 2.73
CA ASP A 353 -27.17 13.06 2.30
C ASP A 353 -27.51 13.35 0.83
N LEU A 354 -27.42 12.33 -0.03
CA LEU A 354 -27.80 12.37 -1.45
C LEU A 354 -29.09 11.57 -1.70
N GLY A 355 -29.93 11.43 -0.67
CA GLY A 355 -31.18 10.66 -0.66
C GLY A 355 -30.95 9.21 -0.26
N ALA A 356 -30.88 8.30 -1.24
CA ALA A 356 -30.67 6.87 -0.94
C ALA A 356 -29.19 6.53 -0.66
N GLU A 357 -28.28 7.42 -1.04
CA GLU A 357 -26.84 7.28 -0.90
C GLU A 357 -26.29 8.47 -0.14
N VAL A 358 -25.07 8.29 0.34
CA VAL A 358 -24.36 9.25 1.16
C VAL A 358 -22.99 9.50 0.55
N MET A 359 -22.49 10.71 0.72
CA MET A 359 -21.16 11.12 0.28
C MET A 359 -20.41 11.82 1.42
N ILE A 360 -19.13 11.54 1.54
CA ILE A 360 -18.24 12.26 2.45
C ILE A 360 -17.27 13.03 1.56
N PRO A 361 -17.43 14.35 1.39
CA PRO A 361 -16.49 15.16 0.61
C PRO A 361 -15.12 15.26 1.27
N ASP A 362 -14.13 15.84 0.59
CA ASP A 362 -12.76 15.96 1.13
C ASP A 362 -12.50 17.30 1.81
N PHE A 363 -13.07 18.38 1.26
CA PHE A 363 -12.90 19.73 1.76
C PHE A 363 -14.16 20.57 1.59
N ALA A 364 -14.28 21.59 2.42
CA ALA A 364 -15.15 22.73 2.22
C ALA A 364 -14.31 23.98 1.96
N LEU A 365 -14.70 24.77 0.97
CA LEU A 365 -14.20 26.11 0.74
C LEU A 365 -15.14 27.10 1.41
N GLU A 366 -14.62 27.90 2.33
CA GLU A 366 -15.38 28.91 3.04
C GLU A 366 -14.88 30.30 2.69
N HIS A 367 -15.79 31.21 2.37
CA HIS A 367 -15.46 32.59 2.08
C HIS A 367 -15.99 33.51 3.19
N PRO A 368 -15.25 34.55 3.61
CA PRO A 368 -15.64 35.48 4.67
C PRO A 368 -17.00 36.19 4.47
N ASP A 369 -17.51 36.24 3.25
CA ASP A 369 -18.84 36.78 2.92
C ASP A 369 -19.99 35.79 3.14
N GLY A 370 -19.69 34.60 3.68
CA GLY A 370 -20.64 33.53 3.97
C GLY A 370 -20.91 32.58 2.82
N ARG A 371 -20.20 32.69 1.69
CA ARG A 371 -20.26 31.68 0.63
C ARG A 371 -19.50 30.41 1.01
N ARG A 372 -20.03 29.26 0.60
CA ARG A 372 -19.46 27.94 0.83
C ARG A 372 -19.60 27.07 -0.42
N ALA A 373 -18.52 26.36 -0.76
CA ALA A 373 -18.51 25.31 -1.77
C ALA A 373 -17.90 24.05 -1.16
N ILE A 374 -18.30 22.88 -1.64
CA ILE A 374 -17.72 21.59 -1.23
C ILE A 374 -16.81 21.11 -2.35
N LEU A 375 -15.68 20.49 -2.00
CA LEU A 375 -14.74 19.91 -2.95
C LEU A 375 -14.54 18.42 -2.68
N GLU A 376 -14.71 17.63 -3.73
CA GLU A 376 -14.39 16.21 -3.78
C GLU A 376 -13.22 15.99 -4.75
N ILE A 377 -12.21 15.24 -4.33
CA ILE A 377 -11.08 14.83 -5.14
C ILE A 377 -11.24 13.36 -5.53
N VAL A 378 -11.40 13.12 -6.83
CA VAL A 378 -11.54 11.79 -7.43
C VAL A 378 -10.22 11.38 -8.08
N GLY A 379 -9.46 10.55 -7.36
CA GLY A 379 -8.17 10.05 -7.84
C GLY A 379 -8.27 8.97 -8.94
N PHE A 380 -9.19 8.01 -8.79
CA PHE A 380 -9.38 6.90 -9.73
C PHE A 380 -10.84 6.83 -10.17
N TRP A 381 -11.09 6.77 -11.48
CA TRP A 381 -12.44 6.83 -12.04
C TRP A 381 -12.51 6.16 -13.41
N THR A 382 -13.74 5.93 -13.90
CA THR A 382 -14.03 5.69 -15.31
C THR A 382 -15.19 6.56 -15.78
N PRO A 383 -15.38 6.75 -17.10
CA PRO A 383 -16.48 7.55 -17.64
C PRO A 383 -17.85 7.17 -17.07
N GLU A 384 -18.19 5.88 -17.01
CA GLU A 384 -19.50 5.43 -16.52
C GLU A 384 -19.68 5.68 -15.02
N TYR A 385 -18.61 5.58 -14.23
CA TYR A 385 -18.63 5.89 -12.80
C TYR A 385 -18.84 7.39 -12.58
N LEU A 386 -18.06 8.22 -13.27
CA LEU A 386 -18.11 9.67 -13.13
C LEU A 386 -19.44 10.23 -13.62
N GLU A 387 -19.98 9.74 -14.75
CA GLU A 387 -21.32 10.10 -15.24
C GLU A 387 -22.40 9.79 -14.19
N LYS A 388 -22.38 8.59 -13.61
CA LYS A 388 -23.35 8.20 -12.58
C LYS A 388 -23.22 9.06 -11.31
N LYS A 389 -21.99 9.37 -10.88
CA LYS A 389 -21.76 10.24 -9.72
C LYS A 389 -22.30 11.64 -10.00
N LEU A 390 -21.96 12.25 -11.14
CA LEU A 390 -22.43 13.58 -11.51
C LEU A 390 -23.95 13.66 -11.73
N ALA A 391 -24.58 12.62 -12.28
CA ALA A 391 -26.02 12.55 -12.42
C ALA A 391 -26.72 12.60 -11.05
N LYS A 392 -26.23 11.82 -10.08
CA LYS A 392 -26.76 11.83 -8.71
C LYS A 392 -26.57 13.16 -8.00
N LEU A 393 -25.42 13.80 -8.19
CA LEU A 393 -25.16 15.11 -7.61
C LEU A 393 -26.11 16.19 -8.14
N ARG A 394 -26.48 16.11 -9.43
CA ARG A 394 -27.51 16.96 -10.04
C ARG A 394 -28.90 16.67 -9.48
N ASP A 395 -29.23 15.40 -9.26
CA ASP A 395 -30.53 15.00 -8.72
C ASP A 395 -30.72 15.39 -7.23
N ALA A 396 -29.61 15.49 -6.47
CA ALA A 396 -29.60 15.85 -5.06
C ALA A 396 -29.54 17.38 -4.78
N ASP A 397 -29.59 18.22 -5.82
CA ASP A 397 -29.54 19.70 -5.72
C ASP A 397 -28.29 20.24 -4.98
N VAL A 398 -27.19 19.47 -4.98
CA VAL A 398 -25.92 19.87 -4.35
C VAL A 398 -25.12 20.75 -5.31
N ASP A 399 -25.67 21.93 -5.60
CA ASP A 399 -25.19 22.80 -6.67
C ASP A 399 -23.82 23.45 -6.43
N HIS A 400 -23.34 23.38 -5.18
CA HIS A 400 -22.09 23.95 -4.70
C HIS A 400 -20.97 22.91 -4.53
N LEU A 401 -21.19 21.68 -5.01
CA LEU A 401 -20.16 20.64 -5.01
C LEU A 401 -19.30 20.71 -6.29
N LEU A 402 -18.00 20.83 -6.06
CA LEU A 402 -16.93 20.83 -7.05
C LEU A 402 -16.26 19.45 -7.07
N VAL A 403 -15.92 18.95 -8.25
CA VAL A 403 -15.30 17.63 -8.38
C VAL A 403 -13.97 17.78 -9.13
N ALA A 404 -12.86 17.53 -8.44
CA ALA A 404 -11.53 17.50 -9.03
C ALA A 404 -11.18 16.07 -9.44
N VAL A 405 -10.89 15.82 -10.71
CA VAL A 405 -10.69 14.48 -11.28
C VAL A 405 -9.28 14.33 -11.86
N SER A 406 -8.60 13.23 -11.53
CA SER A 406 -7.26 12.91 -12.02
C SER A 406 -7.25 12.42 -13.47
N GLU A 407 -6.35 12.93 -14.30
CA GLU A 407 -6.12 12.51 -15.70
C GLU A 407 -5.16 11.31 -15.84
N ARG A 408 -4.59 10.80 -14.74
CA ARG A 408 -3.42 9.90 -14.79
C ARG A 408 -3.70 8.45 -15.19
N LEU A 409 -4.94 7.99 -15.18
CA LEU A 409 -5.26 6.56 -15.34
C LEU A 409 -6.12 6.35 -16.58
N ASP A 410 -5.56 5.71 -17.62
CA ASP A 410 -6.15 5.03 -18.81
C ASP A 410 -7.51 5.51 -19.40
N CYS A 411 -7.97 6.68 -19.00
CA CYS A 411 -9.23 7.35 -19.31
C CYS A 411 -8.85 8.84 -19.32
N SER A 412 -8.60 9.33 -20.52
CA SER A 412 -8.27 10.73 -20.74
C SER A 412 -9.52 11.59 -20.63
N ALA A 413 -9.39 12.89 -20.34
CA ALA A 413 -10.51 13.83 -20.41
C ALA A 413 -11.22 13.78 -21.78
N ASP A 414 -10.50 13.37 -22.84
CA ASP A 414 -11.02 13.20 -24.19
C ASP A 414 -12.01 12.01 -24.31
N ASP A 415 -11.96 11.04 -23.39
CA ASP A 415 -12.91 9.91 -23.31
C ASP A 415 -14.23 10.29 -22.61
N PHE A 416 -14.32 11.51 -22.09
CA PHE A 416 -15.48 12.05 -21.38
C PHE A 416 -16.06 13.25 -22.13
N GLU A 417 -17.09 13.05 -22.95
CA GLU A 417 -17.74 14.12 -23.73
C GLU A 417 -18.58 15.10 -22.87
N GLY A 418 -18.64 14.89 -21.56
CA GLY A 418 -19.47 15.65 -20.62
C GLY A 418 -18.73 16.74 -19.85
N ALA A 419 -18.36 17.85 -20.46
CA ALA A 419 -17.85 19.00 -19.71
C ALA A 419 -18.95 19.60 -18.83
N SER A 420 -18.97 19.24 -17.55
CA SER A 420 -19.76 19.94 -16.53
C SER A 420 -18.91 21.10 -16.01
N ASP A 421 -19.47 22.30 -15.90
CA ASP A 421 -18.78 23.53 -15.45
C ASP A 421 -18.19 23.44 -14.02
N ARG A 422 -18.46 22.35 -13.30
CA ARG A 422 -18.04 22.03 -11.92
C ARG A 422 -16.86 21.04 -11.83
N LEU A 423 -16.36 20.57 -12.98
CA LEU A 423 -15.28 19.58 -13.06
C LEU A 423 -13.92 20.24 -13.24
N LEU A 424 -12.97 19.84 -12.40
CA LEU A 424 -11.57 20.29 -12.46
C LEU A 424 -10.66 19.12 -12.79
N TRP A 425 -10.04 19.14 -13.96
CA TRP A 425 -9.10 18.09 -14.35
C TRP A 425 -7.69 18.39 -13.83
N PHE A 426 -7.02 17.40 -13.27
CA PHE A 426 -5.64 17.55 -12.81
C PHE A 426 -4.75 16.36 -13.18
N LYS A 427 -3.47 16.63 -13.46
CA LYS A 427 -2.48 15.58 -13.77
C LYS A 427 -1.78 15.10 -12.51
N SER A 428 -0.92 15.93 -11.94
CA SER A 428 -0.07 15.57 -10.79
C SER A 428 -0.41 16.31 -9.51
N GLY A 429 -1.33 17.26 -9.57
CA GLY A 429 -1.79 18.00 -8.42
C GLY A 429 -2.74 19.11 -8.81
N ILE A 430 -3.53 19.56 -7.85
CA ILE A 430 -4.57 20.57 -8.04
C ILE A 430 -3.94 21.97 -7.88
N HIS A 431 -4.41 22.92 -8.70
CA HIS A 431 -4.00 24.31 -8.65
C HIS A 431 -5.05 25.13 -7.90
N VAL A 432 -4.63 25.88 -6.88
CA VAL A 432 -5.54 26.56 -5.94
C VAL A 432 -6.46 27.54 -6.66
N TYR A 433 -5.93 28.33 -7.59
CA TYR A 433 -6.71 29.36 -8.27
C TYR A 433 -7.76 28.79 -9.22
N ASP A 434 -7.53 27.60 -9.78
CA ASP A 434 -8.51 26.92 -10.66
C ASP A 434 -9.72 26.48 -9.81
N VAL A 435 -9.47 26.00 -8.58
CA VAL A 435 -10.53 25.65 -7.63
C VAL A 435 -11.29 26.90 -7.18
N VAL A 436 -10.58 28.00 -6.88
CA VAL A 436 -11.20 29.27 -6.47
C VAL A 436 -12.09 29.83 -7.58
N GLU A 437 -11.64 29.79 -8.84
CA GLU A 437 -12.43 30.26 -9.99
C GLU A 437 -13.77 29.50 -10.09
N VAL A 438 -13.74 28.18 -9.98
CA VAL A 438 -14.97 27.37 -10.01
C VAL A 438 -15.82 27.59 -8.74
N ALA A 439 -15.20 27.79 -7.58
CA ALA A 439 -15.91 28.09 -6.35
C ALA A 439 -16.64 29.44 -6.42
N GLU A 440 -16.07 30.45 -7.08
CA GLU A 440 -16.73 31.75 -7.26
C GLU A 440 -18.05 31.65 -8.03
N ASP A 441 -18.10 30.76 -9.03
CA ASP A 441 -19.28 30.55 -9.88
C ASP A 441 -20.36 29.67 -9.25
N HIS A 442 -19.98 28.76 -8.35
CA HIS A 442 -20.88 27.72 -7.84
C HIS A 442 -21.17 27.75 -6.34
N ALA A 443 -20.44 28.53 -5.54
CA ALA A 443 -20.67 28.58 -4.10
C ALA A 443 -22.05 29.17 -3.73
N ILE A 444 -22.67 28.58 -2.71
CA ILE A 444 -23.92 29.06 -2.14
C ILE A 444 -23.66 29.85 -0.87
N ARG A 445 -24.56 30.75 -0.48
CA ARG A 445 -24.50 31.36 0.85
C ARG A 445 -24.95 30.35 1.88
N SER A 446 -24.06 30.00 2.80
CA SER A 446 -24.40 29.27 4.02
C SER A 446 -25.44 30.09 4.80
N MET A 447 -26.59 29.49 5.09
CA MET A 447 -27.52 30.07 6.06
C MET A 447 -26.87 29.94 7.44
N PRO A 448 -26.86 31.00 8.27
CA PRO A 448 -26.29 30.89 9.62
C PRO A 448 -27.00 29.77 10.39
N GLN A 449 -26.21 28.83 10.93
CA GLN A 449 -26.69 27.76 11.84
C GLN A 449 -27.44 28.33 13.05
#